data_AF-A0AA36FBS9-F1
#
_entry.id   AF-A0AA36FBS9-F1
#
_cell.length_a   1.000
_cell.length_b   1.000
_cell.length_c   1.000
_cell.angle_alpha   90.00
_cell.angle_beta   90.00
_cell.angle_gamma   90.00
#
_symmetry.space_group_name_H-M   'P 1'
#
loop_
_entity.id
_entity.type
_entity.pdbx_description
1 polymer ?
#
loop_
_entity_poly.entity_id
_entity_poly.type
_entity_poly.pdbx_seq_one_letter_code
_entity_poly.pdbx_strand_id
1 'polypeptide(L)'
;MEKILSNPTPYSQNRMSFDLGLDSKDFYNVTSIDQFIANIDRDFDLILLMEYFDESMILLRRWLCWDMSDIIYIKKNAGHRKTFVTINYEQRQLFRYNYSLADSRLYEYFYEKFWCKVMEEGPNFWDEVLHFKSIQKMISNYCHALPPNVIKQACHISTSASKGLDDVEILKVPSSKWNSHFIVNATTCACMVENELPMIRYIRKWEYGFSEAQ
;
A
#
# COMPACT_ATOMS: atom_id res chain seq x y z
N MET A 1 -22.16 -8.25 17.59
CA MET A 1 -20.83 -8.83 17.91
C MET A 1 -20.91 -10.30 18.27
N GLU A 2 -21.87 -10.75 19.10
CA GLU A 2 -21.98 -12.17 19.51
C GLU A 2 -21.94 -13.21 18.37
N LYS A 3 -22.56 -12.95 17.20
CA LYS A 3 -22.52 -13.86 16.05
C LYS A 3 -21.15 -14.00 15.36
N ILE A 4 -20.29 -12.98 15.44
CA ILE A 4 -18.90 -13.07 14.94
C ILE A 4 -18.04 -13.83 15.97
N LEU A 5 -18.42 -13.74 17.25
CA LEU A 5 -17.65 -14.28 18.36
C LEU A 5 -17.85 -15.79 18.58
N SER A 6 -18.87 -16.42 17.98
CA SER A 6 -19.37 -17.74 18.40
C SER A 6 -18.61 -18.96 17.86
N ASN A 7 -17.70 -18.82 16.90
CA ASN A 7 -16.79 -19.89 16.43
C ASN A 7 -15.66 -19.28 15.57
N PRO A 8 -14.62 -18.71 16.18
CA PRO A 8 -13.51 -18.16 15.43
C PRO A 8 -12.76 -19.27 14.69
N THR A 9 -12.48 -19.04 13.42
CA THR A 9 -11.55 -19.86 12.65
C THR A 9 -10.18 -19.16 12.63
N PRO A 10 -9.08 -19.89 12.35
CA PRO A 10 -7.80 -19.25 12.04
C PRO A 10 -7.91 -18.20 10.91
N TYR A 11 -8.91 -18.35 10.02
CA TYR A 11 -9.21 -17.42 8.93
C TYR A 11 -9.98 -16.15 9.36
N SER A 12 -10.30 -15.99 10.64
CA SER A 12 -11.00 -14.82 11.17
C SER A 12 -10.30 -14.14 12.35
N GLN A 13 -9.18 -14.71 12.83
CA GLN A 13 -8.41 -14.19 13.96
C GLN A 13 -6.94 -14.09 13.59
N ASN A 14 -6.27 -13.07 14.11
CA ASN A 14 -4.82 -12.87 13.95
C ASN A 14 -4.33 -13.10 12.50
N ARG A 15 -5.05 -12.55 11.52
CA ARG A 15 -4.86 -12.91 10.12
C ARG A 15 -3.50 -12.49 9.60
N MET A 16 -3.01 -11.33 10.00
CA MET A 16 -1.69 -10.88 9.56
C MET A 16 -0.60 -11.79 10.13
N SER A 17 -0.67 -12.10 11.43
CA SER A 17 0.29 -13.00 12.08
C SER A 17 0.23 -14.41 11.47
N PHE A 18 -0.96 -14.91 11.15
CA PHE A 18 -1.14 -16.19 10.49
C PHE A 18 -0.54 -16.23 9.08
N ASP A 19 -0.84 -15.23 8.26
CA ASP A 19 -0.35 -15.14 6.88
C ASP A 19 1.19 -14.97 6.86
N LEU A 20 1.76 -14.38 7.93
CA LEU A 20 3.20 -14.26 8.18
C LEU A 20 3.83 -15.51 8.84
N GLY A 21 3.05 -16.56 9.12
CA GLY A 21 3.56 -17.87 9.52
C GLY A 21 3.40 -18.24 11.01
N LEU A 22 2.71 -17.45 11.83
CA LEU A 22 2.37 -17.85 13.20
C LEU A 22 1.31 -18.97 13.19
N ASP A 23 1.60 -20.10 13.84
CA ASP A 23 0.65 -21.19 13.97
C ASP A 23 -0.57 -20.76 14.80
N SER A 24 -1.76 -21.12 14.33
CA SER A 24 -3.03 -20.86 15.01
C SER A 24 -3.08 -21.30 16.48
N LYS A 25 -2.35 -22.35 16.86
CA LYS A 25 -2.27 -22.81 18.27
C LYS A 25 -1.53 -21.83 19.18
N ASP A 26 -0.70 -20.96 18.60
CA ASP A 26 0.17 -20.02 19.31
C ASP A 26 -0.41 -18.60 19.36
N PHE A 27 -1.59 -18.35 18.77
CA PHE A 27 -2.26 -17.04 18.70
C PHE A 27 -2.49 -16.34 20.04
N TYR A 28 -2.51 -17.11 21.14
CA TYR A 28 -2.72 -16.60 22.50
C TYR A 28 -1.58 -16.95 23.46
N ASN A 29 -0.47 -17.49 22.93
CA ASN A 29 0.73 -17.77 23.71
C ASN A 29 1.70 -16.59 23.58
N VAL A 30 1.76 -15.74 24.62
CA VAL A 30 2.58 -14.52 24.61
C VAL A 30 4.04 -14.79 24.28
N THR A 31 4.61 -15.88 24.81
CA THR A 31 6.02 -16.23 24.54
C THR A 31 6.24 -16.57 23.06
N SER A 32 5.34 -17.35 22.46
CA SER A 32 5.41 -17.69 21.04
C SER A 32 5.21 -16.44 20.17
N ILE A 33 4.29 -15.55 20.53
CA ILE A 33 4.04 -14.29 19.82
C ILE A 33 5.27 -13.39 19.86
N ASP A 34 5.88 -13.20 21.04
CA ASP A 34 7.04 -12.31 21.18
C ASP A 34 8.26 -12.86 20.42
N GLN A 35 8.46 -14.19 20.40
CA GLN A 35 9.48 -14.83 19.56
C GLN A 35 9.18 -14.65 18.07
N PHE A 36 7.92 -14.78 17.66
CA PHE A 36 7.49 -14.55 16.29
C PHE A 36 7.75 -13.10 15.86
N ILE A 37 7.39 -12.11 16.68
CA ILE A 37 7.64 -10.69 16.41
C ILE A 37 9.14 -10.42 16.26
N ALA A 38 9.98 -10.99 17.13
CA ALA A 38 11.43 -10.85 17.05
C ALA A 38 12.01 -11.46 15.75
N ASN A 39 11.44 -12.58 15.26
CA ASN A 39 11.84 -13.15 13.98
C ASN A 39 11.44 -12.22 12.82
N ILE A 40 10.22 -11.67 12.83
CA ILE A 40 9.79 -10.70 11.81
C ILE A 40 10.69 -9.46 11.81
N ASP A 41 11.04 -8.91 12.98
CA ASP A 41 11.92 -7.74 13.08
C ASP A 41 13.34 -8.03 12.55
N ARG A 42 13.80 -9.28 12.66
CA ARG A 42 15.07 -9.71 12.09
C ARG A 42 15.00 -9.92 10.58
N ASP A 43 13.88 -10.45 10.08
CA ASP A 43 13.76 -10.91 8.69
C ASP A 43 13.32 -9.77 7.74
N PHE A 44 12.71 -8.70 8.25
CA PHE A 44 12.27 -7.54 7.46
C PHE A 44 13.04 -6.27 7.82
N ASP A 45 13.77 -5.71 6.86
CA ASP A 45 14.54 -4.47 7.07
C ASP A 45 13.64 -3.22 7.24
N LEU A 46 12.46 -3.25 6.62
CA LEU A 46 11.51 -2.16 6.58
C LEU A 46 10.06 -2.67 6.61
N ILE A 47 9.28 -2.14 7.55
CA ILE A 47 7.83 -2.37 7.66
C ILE A 47 7.12 -1.02 7.58
N LEU A 48 6.03 -1.01 6.82
CA LEU A 48 5.24 0.17 6.48
C LEU A 48 3.86 0.10 7.13
N LEU A 49 3.24 1.25 7.37
CA LEU A 49 1.93 1.35 8.01
C LEU A 49 0.89 1.90 7.06
N MET A 50 -0.24 1.19 6.93
CA MET A 50 -1.30 1.55 5.97
C MET A 50 -2.01 2.85 6.35
N GLU A 51 -2.19 3.14 7.64
CA GLU A 51 -2.79 4.39 8.10
C GLU A 51 -1.86 5.61 7.97
N TYR A 52 -0.57 5.37 7.71
CA TYR A 52 0.46 6.37 7.38
C TYR A 52 1.07 6.07 6.01
N PHE A 53 0.23 5.75 5.02
CA PHE A 53 0.68 5.26 3.72
C PHE A 53 1.59 6.26 2.99
N ASP A 54 1.28 7.56 3.03
CA ASP A 54 2.11 8.58 2.36
C ASP A 54 3.49 8.70 3.00
N GLU A 55 3.55 8.70 4.33
CA GLU A 55 4.80 8.69 5.10
C GLU A 55 5.60 7.40 4.80
N SER A 56 4.89 6.27 4.73
CA SER A 56 5.46 4.98 4.38
C SER A 56 6.07 4.95 2.97
N MET A 57 5.45 5.62 2.00
CA MET A 57 6.00 5.72 0.65
C MET A 57 7.27 6.57 0.60
N ILE A 58 7.34 7.66 1.37
CA ILE A 58 8.59 8.44 1.49
C ILE A 58 9.69 7.61 2.14
N LEU A 59 9.36 6.89 3.22
CA LEU A 59 10.33 6.04 3.91
C LEU A 59 10.85 4.92 2.97
N LEU A 60 9.95 4.25 2.25
CA LEU A 60 10.31 3.24 1.25
C LEU A 60 11.19 3.82 0.13
N ARG A 61 10.83 5.00 -0.39
CA ARG A 61 11.60 5.67 -1.44
C ARG A 61 13.03 5.93 -1.00
N ARG A 62 13.22 6.49 0.19
CA ARG A 62 14.56 6.78 0.73
C ARG A 62 15.35 5.48 0.96
N TRP A 63 14.69 4.46 1.50
CA TRP A 63 15.31 3.15 1.75
C TRP A 63 15.82 2.47 0.47
N LEU A 64 15.04 2.53 -0.62
CA LEU A 64 15.38 1.90 -1.90
C LEU A 64 16.13 2.84 -2.87
N CYS A 65 16.43 4.07 -2.46
CA CYS A 65 17.00 5.11 -3.33
C CYS A 65 16.17 5.34 -4.61
N TRP A 66 14.85 5.28 -4.50
CA TRP A 66 13.93 5.46 -5.62
C TRP A 66 13.70 6.94 -5.93
N ASP A 67 13.31 7.21 -7.18
CA ASP A 67 12.85 8.52 -7.59
C ASP A 67 11.43 8.78 -7.09
N MET A 68 11.04 10.05 -7.05
CA MET A 68 9.69 10.41 -6.63
C MET A 68 8.62 9.87 -7.58
N SER A 69 8.96 9.68 -8.86
CA SER A 69 8.07 9.07 -9.86
C SER A 69 7.72 7.62 -9.55
N ASP A 70 8.59 6.89 -8.86
CA ASP A 70 8.44 5.44 -8.63
C ASP A 70 7.44 5.11 -7.53
N ILE A 71 7.18 6.08 -6.65
CA ILE A 71 6.25 5.94 -5.52
C ILE A 71 4.90 6.64 -5.76
N ILE A 72 4.67 7.19 -6.95
CA ILE A 72 3.37 7.75 -7.33
C ILE A 72 2.36 6.62 -7.49
N TYR A 73 1.15 6.83 -6.99
CA TYR A 73 0.09 5.83 -7.07
C TYR A 73 -1.27 6.44 -7.41
N ILE A 74 -2.25 5.62 -7.76
CA ILE A 74 -3.66 6.02 -7.72
C ILE A 74 -4.35 5.20 -6.63
N LYS A 75 -5.04 5.89 -5.73
CA LYS A 75 -5.67 5.25 -4.57
C LYS A 75 -6.76 4.27 -5.03
N LYS A 76 -6.50 2.98 -4.80
CA LYS A 76 -7.44 1.87 -5.02
C LYS A 76 -7.67 1.11 -3.74
N ASN A 77 -8.69 0.23 -3.73
CA ASN A 77 -9.03 -0.64 -2.59
C ASN A 77 -9.23 0.13 -1.27
N ALA A 78 -9.63 1.40 -1.36
CA ALA A 78 -9.93 2.20 -0.19
C ALA A 78 -11.25 1.73 0.43
N GLY A 79 -11.17 1.21 1.66
CA GLY A 79 -12.36 0.78 2.40
C GLY A 79 -13.43 1.88 2.47
N HIS A 80 -14.69 1.52 2.22
CA HIS A 80 -15.80 2.46 2.31
C HIS A 80 -16.04 2.86 3.76
N ARG A 81 -16.10 4.17 4.04
CA ARG A 81 -16.36 4.77 5.37
C ARG A 81 -17.76 4.45 5.96
N LYS A 82 -18.57 3.60 5.34
CA LYS A 82 -20.01 3.48 5.62
C LYS A 82 -20.37 2.58 6.82
N THR A 83 -19.42 1.91 7.46
CA THR A 83 -19.70 1.01 8.59
C THR A 83 -18.72 1.18 9.74
N PHE A 84 -18.52 2.41 10.23
CA PHE A 84 -17.87 2.59 11.52
C PHE A 84 -18.89 2.32 12.63
N VAL A 85 -18.81 1.13 13.22
CA VAL A 85 -19.41 0.89 14.53
C VAL A 85 -18.49 1.55 15.55
N THR A 86 -18.99 2.55 16.27
CA THR A 86 -18.27 3.14 17.39
C THR A 86 -18.20 2.09 18.50
N ILE A 87 -17.02 1.50 18.68
CA ILE A 87 -16.72 0.63 19.83
C ILE A 87 -16.10 1.47 20.94
N ASN A 88 -16.53 1.22 22.17
CA ASN A 88 -15.94 1.88 23.33
C ASN A 88 -14.57 1.28 23.68
N TYR A 89 -13.88 1.88 24.65
CA TYR A 89 -12.54 1.44 25.06
C TYR A 89 -12.54 -0.02 25.54
N GLU A 90 -13.48 -0.41 26.40
CA GLU A 90 -13.57 -1.76 26.95
C GLU A 90 -13.79 -2.81 25.86
N GLN A 91 -14.72 -2.57 24.93
CA GLN A 91 -14.98 -3.43 23.78
C GLN A 91 -13.75 -3.59 22.89
N ARG A 92 -12.98 -2.51 22.69
CA ARG A 92 -11.72 -2.56 21.94
C ARG A 92 -10.70 -3.44 22.65
N GLN A 93 -10.54 -3.28 23.96
CA GLN A 93 -9.61 -4.13 24.73
C GLN A 93 -10.03 -5.59 24.65
N LEU A 94 -11.31 -5.90 24.86
CA LEU A 94 -11.85 -7.25 24.74
C LEU A 94 -11.59 -7.85 23.36
N PHE A 95 -11.78 -7.09 22.28
CA PHE A 95 -11.47 -7.55 20.92
C PHE A 95 -9.97 -7.85 20.76
N ARG A 96 -9.10 -6.95 21.22
CA ARG A 96 -7.64 -7.14 21.16
C ARG A 96 -7.21 -8.40 21.90
N TYR A 97 -7.63 -8.57 23.15
CA TYR A 97 -7.20 -9.71 23.97
C TYR A 97 -7.81 -11.03 23.52
N ASN A 98 -9.08 -11.05 23.11
CA ASN A 98 -9.80 -12.31 22.86
C ASN A 98 -9.84 -12.73 21.38
N TYR A 99 -9.50 -11.83 20.44
CA TYR A 99 -9.68 -12.06 19.00
C TYR A 99 -8.46 -11.71 18.14
N SER A 100 -7.60 -10.80 18.60
CA SER A 100 -6.55 -10.22 17.78
C SER A 100 -5.27 -9.99 18.60
N LEU A 101 -4.96 -10.89 19.54
CA LEU A 101 -3.86 -10.69 20.48
C LEU A 101 -2.51 -10.58 19.76
N ALA A 102 -2.20 -11.54 18.88
CA ALA A 102 -0.96 -11.57 18.12
C ALA A 102 -0.86 -10.37 17.17
N ASP A 103 -1.90 -10.09 16.38
CA ASP A 103 -1.91 -8.95 15.44
C ASP A 103 -1.81 -7.61 16.18
N SER A 104 -2.45 -7.48 17.34
CA SER A 104 -2.36 -6.26 18.15
C SER A 104 -0.95 -6.03 18.67
N ARG A 105 -0.28 -7.09 19.18
CA ARG A 105 1.10 -6.99 19.67
C ARG A 105 2.09 -6.73 18.54
N LEU A 106 1.90 -7.41 17.40
CA LEU A 106 2.68 -7.20 16.18
C LEU A 106 2.59 -5.74 15.72
N TYR A 107 1.37 -5.20 15.64
CA TYR A 107 1.15 -3.82 15.24
C TYR A 107 1.76 -2.83 16.22
N GLU A 108 1.60 -3.00 17.53
CA GLU A 108 2.19 -2.08 18.53
C GLU A 108 3.72 -2.05 18.44
N TYR A 109 4.36 -3.20 18.31
CA TYR A 109 5.81 -3.30 18.16
C TYR A 109 6.29 -2.54 16.91
N PHE A 110 5.68 -2.79 15.76
CA PHE A 110 6.09 -2.15 14.51
C PHE A 110 5.63 -0.70 14.37
N TYR A 111 4.58 -0.29 15.09
CA TYR A 111 4.19 1.11 15.20
C TYR A 111 5.31 1.92 15.85
N GLU A 112 5.84 1.47 16.98
CA GLU A 112 6.96 2.13 17.65
C GLU A 112 8.21 2.15 16.78
N LYS A 113 8.58 1.00 16.18
CA LYS A 113 9.73 0.91 15.27
C LYS A 113 9.60 1.82 14.04
N PHE A 114 8.41 1.89 13.44
CA PHE A 114 8.14 2.76 12.30
C PHE A 114 8.42 4.23 12.66
N TRP A 115 7.92 4.69 13.81
CA TRP A 115 8.15 6.06 14.26
C TRP A 115 9.60 6.34 14.61
N CYS A 116 10.32 5.37 15.18
CA CYS A 116 11.77 5.48 15.35
C CYS A 116 12.48 5.72 14.01
N LYS A 117 12.19 4.92 12.98
CA LYS A 117 12.75 5.12 11.63
C LYS A 117 12.40 6.49 11.05
N VAL A 118 11.14 6.93 11.16
CA VAL A 118 10.73 8.27 10.69
C VAL A 118 11.48 9.39 11.41
N MET A 119 11.75 9.25 12.72
CA MET A 119 12.53 10.24 13.45
C MET A 119 14.00 10.26 13.04
N GLU A 120 14.59 9.11 12.68
CA GLU A 120 15.97 8.98 12.18
C GLU A 120 16.18 9.68 10.83
N GLU A 121 15.15 9.76 10.00
CA GLU A 121 15.17 10.46 8.70
C GLU A 121 15.37 11.99 8.79
N GLY A 122 15.19 12.55 9.99
CA GLY A 122 15.45 13.96 10.30
C GLY A 122 14.33 14.93 9.89
N PRO A 123 14.48 16.23 10.20
CA PRO A 123 13.40 17.21 10.14
C PRO A 123 12.87 17.46 8.71
N ASN A 124 13.74 17.28 7.73
CA ASN A 124 13.46 17.40 6.30
C ASN A 124 12.43 16.38 5.77
N PHE A 125 12.20 15.28 6.49
CA PHE A 125 11.25 14.24 6.10
C PHE A 125 9.83 14.78 5.89
N TRP A 126 9.38 15.65 6.79
CA TRP A 126 8.01 16.18 6.74
C TRP A 126 7.78 17.15 5.59
N ASP A 127 8.78 17.96 5.25
CA ASP A 127 8.74 18.83 4.07
C ASP A 127 8.63 18.00 2.78
N GLU A 128 9.33 16.87 2.71
CA GLU A 128 9.24 15.93 1.60
C GLU A 128 7.88 15.24 1.54
N VAL A 129 7.32 14.80 2.66
CA VAL A 129 5.96 14.22 2.73
C VAL A 129 4.91 15.23 2.23
N LEU A 130 5.01 16.50 2.64
CA LEU A 130 4.09 17.55 2.19
C LEU A 130 4.21 17.79 0.67
N HIS A 131 5.44 17.83 0.17
CA HIS A 131 5.70 17.96 -1.27
C HIS A 131 5.15 16.76 -2.06
N PHE A 132 5.39 15.54 -1.57
CA PHE A 132 4.84 14.32 -2.17
C PHE A 132 3.33 14.33 -2.18
N LYS A 133 2.65 14.66 -1.07
CA LYS A 133 1.18 14.77 -1.02
C LYS A 133 0.63 15.77 -2.03
N SER A 134 1.35 16.87 -2.29
CA SER A 134 0.99 17.86 -3.33
C SER A 134 1.08 17.28 -4.74
N ILE A 135 2.20 16.63 -5.07
CA ILE A 135 2.39 15.95 -6.37
C ILE A 135 1.38 14.83 -6.56
N GLN A 136 1.19 13.99 -5.54
CA GLN A 136 0.26 12.88 -5.53
C GLN A 136 -1.17 13.34 -5.80
N LYS A 137 -1.59 14.46 -5.19
CA LYS A 137 -2.90 15.09 -5.47
C LYS A 137 -3.00 15.65 -6.88
N MET A 138 -1.95 16.32 -7.36
CA MET A 138 -1.90 16.86 -8.73
C MET A 138 -2.04 15.76 -9.77
N ILE A 139 -1.26 14.68 -9.65
CA ILE A 139 -1.29 13.53 -10.55
C ILE A 139 -2.63 12.80 -10.47
N SER A 140 -3.16 12.60 -9.26
CA SER A 140 -4.47 11.97 -9.09
C SER A 140 -5.58 12.77 -9.79
N ASN A 141 -5.58 14.09 -9.66
CA ASN A 141 -6.55 14.96 -10.33
C ASN A 141 -6.42 14.87 -11.86
N TYR A 142 -5.18 14.93 -12.36
CA TYR A 142 -4.91 14.79 -13.79
C TYR A 142 -5.41 13.45 -14.33
N CYS A 143 -5.04 12.32 -13.70
CA CYS A 143 -5.48 11.01 -14.15
C CYS A 143 -6.99 10.81 -14.07
N HIS A 144 -7.68 11.38 -13.08
CA HIS A 144 -9.15 11.30 -12.98
C HIS A 144 -9.88 12.21 -13.99
N ALA A 145 -9.23 13.26 -14.48
CA ALA A 145 -9.79 14.16 -15.49
C ALA A 145 -9.70 13.57 -16.91
N LEU A 146 -8.89 12.53 -17.13
CA LEU A 146 -8.75 11.91 -18.43
C LEU A 146 -10.05 11.19 -18.86
N PRO A 147 -10.40 11.21 -20.17
CA PRO A 147 -11.58 10.52 -20.67
C PRO A 147 -11.53 9.00 -20.41
N PRO A 148 -12.66 8.34 -20.05
CA PRO A 148 -12.68 6.90 -19.79
C PRO A 148 -12.19 6.03 -20.95
N ASN A 149 -12.37 6.46 -22.20
CA ASN A 149 -11.88 5.77 -23.39
C ASN A 149 -10.35 5.84 -23.56
N VAL A 150 -9.70 6.80 -22.90
CA VAL A 150 -8.23 6.90 -22.82
C VAL A 150 -7.72 6.03 -21.67
N ILE A 151 -8.34 6.17 -20.49
CA ILE A 151 -7.98 5.43 -19.27
C ILE A 151 -8.18 3.92 -19.41
N LYS A 152 -9.22 3.47 -20.13
CA LYS A 152 -9.52 2.03 -20.32
C LYS A 152 -8.63 1.34 -21.36
N GLN A 153 -7.73 2.05 -22.03
CA GLN A 153 -6.75 1.40 -22.89
C GLN A 153 -5.76 0.64 -22.00
N ALA A 154 -5.60 -0.65 -22.24
CA ALA A 154 -4.70 -1.43 -21.42
C ALA A 154 -3.27 -0.94 -21.66
N CYS A 155 -2.54 -0.62 -20.60
CA CYS A 155 -1.30 0.14 -20.73
C CYS A 155 -0.14 -0.63 -21.40
N HIS A 156 -0.36 -1.92 -21.66
CA HIS A 156 0.53 -2.84 -22.37
C HIS A 156 0.18 -3.02 -23.86
N ILE A 157 -0.87 -2.36 -24.36
CA ILE A 157 -1.22 -2.40 -25.77
C ILE A 157 -0.31 -1.43 -26.52
N SER A 158 0.73 -1.97 -27.16
CA SER A 158 1.53 -1.26 -28.15
C SER A 158 0.77 -1.23 -29.48
N THR A 159 -0.37 -0.54 -29.56
CA THR A 159 -1.00 -0.33 -30.86
C THR A 159 -0.62 1.03 -31.40
N SER A 160 -0.21 1.01 -32.66
CA SER A 160 -0.27 2.10 -33.64
C SER A 160 -1.67 2.73 -33.82
N ALA A 161 -2.56 2.54 -32.85
CA ALA A 161 -3.85 3.18 -32.69
C ALA A 161 -3.77 4.23 -31.58
N SER A 162 -2.78 5.12 -31.64
CA SER A 162 -2.66 6.38 -30.88
C SER A 162 -3.78 7.38 -31.21
N LYS A 163 -4.90 6.92 -31.78
CA LYS A 163 -5.97 7.79 -32.27
C LYS A 163 -6.67 8.41 -31.07
N GLY A 164 -6.27 9.63 -30.72
CA GLY A 164 -6.79 10.40 -29.59
C GLY A 164 -5.89 10.44 -28.34
N LEU A 165 -4.67 9.90 -28.38
CA LEU A 165 -3.68 10.07 -27.30
C LEU A 165 -2.79 11.31 -27.53
N ASP A 166 -2.55 11.66 -28.80
CA ASP A 166 -1.69 12.77 -29.21
C ASP A 166 -2.23 14.15 -28.79
N ASP A 167 -3.55 14.27 -28.59
CA ASP A 167 -4.22 15.50 -28.15
C ASP A 167 -4.29 15.64 -26.61
N VAL A 168 -3.82 14.65 -25.86
CA VAL A 168 -3.87 14.68 -24.39
C VAL A 168 -2.67 15.45 -23.85
N GLU A 169 -2.93 16.55 -23.14
CA GLU A 169 -1.89 17.35 -22.50
C GLU A 169 -1.09 16.52 -21.48
N ILE A 170 0.23 16.51 -21.62
CA ILE A 170 1.13 15.80 -20.72
C ILE A 170 1.35 16.62 -19.44
N LEU A 171 1.09 16.02 -18.28
CA LEU A 171 1.40 16.63 -17.00
C LEU A 171 2.93 16.64 -16.79
N LYS A 172 3.50 17.82 -16.55
CA LYS A 172 4.93 18.00 -16.28
C LYS A 172 5.12 18.33 -14.80
N VAL A 173 5.89 17.52 -14.10
CA VAL A 173 6.31 17.79 -12.72
C VAL A 173 7.71 18.40 -12.76
N PRO A 174 7.89 19.69 -12.40
CA PRO A 174 9.19 20.33 -12.45
C PRO A 174 10.15 19.76 -11.40
N SER A 175 11.45 19.93 -11.65
CA SER A 175 12.47 19.62 -10.65
C SER A 175 12.27 20.46 -9.39
N SER A 176 12.57 19.87 -8.24
CA SER A 176 12.55 20.53 -6.94
C SER A 176 13.73 20.06 -6.09
N LYS A 177 13.73 20.43 -4.80
CA LYS A 177 14.63 19.84 -3.81
C LYS A 177 14.45 18.31 -3.67
N TRP A 178 13.24 17.79 -3.90
CA TRP A 178 12.87 16.41 -3.57
C TRP A 178 12.71 15.47 -4.77
N ASN A 179 12.64 16.02 -5.99
CA ASN A 179 12.48 15.23 -7.21
C ASN A 179 13.19 15.87 -8.40
N SER A 180 13.71 15.02 -9.29
CA SER A 180 14.06 15.40 -10.65
C SER A 180 12.79 15.71 -11.46
N HIS A 181 12.93 16.41 -12.59
CA HIS A 181 11.82 16.60 -13.52
C HIS A 181 11.32 15.24 -14.04
N PHE A 182 10.00 15.04 -14.02
CA PHE A 182 9.37 13.89 -14.67
C PHE A 182 8.03 14.28 -15.30
N ILE A 183 7.51 13.39 -16.14
CA ILE A 183 6.23 13.58 -16.84
C ILE A 183 5.26 12.47 -16.47
N VAL A 184 3.97 12.79 -16.51
CA VAL A 184 2.89 11.81 -16.41
C VAL A 184 2.02 11.95 -17.65
N ASN A 185 2.02 10.92 -18.49
CA ASN A 185 1.19 10.86 -19.68
C ASN A 185 -0.03 9.96 -19.44
N ALA A 186 -0.93 9.93 -20.42
CA ALA A 186 -2.14 9.11 -20.37
C ALA A 186 -1.85 7.61 -20.16
N THR A 187 -0.79 7.06 -20.76
CA THR A 187 -0.38 5.66 -20.58
C THR A 187 0.02 5.37 -19.14
N THR A 188 0.72 6.31 -18.49
CA THR A 188 1.12 6.19 -17.08
C THR A 188 -0.12 6.12 -16.20
N CYS A 189 -1.09 7.01 -16.43
CA CYS A 189 -2.37 6.96 -15.73
C CYS A 189 -3.10 5.63 -15.99
N ALA A 190 -3.15 5.16 -17.24
CA ALA A 190 -3.78 3.89 -17.60
C ALA A 190 -3.13 2.68 -16.89
N CYS A 191 -1.81 2.67 -16.68
CA CYS A 191 -1.18 1.64 -15.86
C CYS A 191 -1.58 1.75 -14.39
N MET A 192 -1.53 2.94 -13.80
CA MET A 192 -1.85 3.12 -12.37
C MET A 192 -3.33 2.83 -12.04
N VAL A 193 -4.22 3.00 -13.01
CA VAL A 193 -5.66 2.70 -12.88
C VAL A 193 -6.05 1.31 -13.39
N GLU A 194 -5.10 0.48 -13.85
CA GLU A 194 -5.36 -0.89 -14.30
C GLU A 194 -5.78 -1.77 -13.11
N ASN A 195 -6.68 -2.72 -13.34
CA ASN A 195 -7.09 -3.64 -12.28
C ASN A 195 -5.96 -4.65 -11.98
N GLU A 196 -5.97 -5.18 -10.75
CA GLU A 196 -4.92 -6.08 -10.26
C GLU A 196 -4.72 -7.30 -11.16
N LEU A 197 -5.80 -8.01 -11.53
CA LEU A 197 -5.68 -9.24 -12.33
C LEU A 197 -5.07 -9.00 -13.73
N PRO A 198 -5.54 -8.03 -14.53
CA PRO A 198 -4.86 -7.64 -15.77
C PRO A 198 -3.39 -7.25 -15.58
N MET A 199 -3.07 -6.48 -14.54
CA MET A 199 -1.70 -6.05 -14.25
C MET A 199 -0.78 -7.24 -13.93
N ILE A 200 -1.21 -8.15 -13.05
CA ILE A 200 -0.45 -9.35 -12.69
C ILE A 200 -0.23 -10.24 -13.92
N ARG A 201 -1.25 -10.41 -14.76
CA ARG A 201 -1.12 -11.17 -16.02
C ARG A 201 -0.06 -10.57 -16.95
N TYR A 202 -0.07 -9.25 -17.08
CA TYR A 202 0.92 -8.54 -17.87
C TYR A 202 2.35 -8.73 -17.33
N ILE A 203 2.57 -8.50 -16.03
CA ILE A 203 3.87 -8.67 -15.38
C ILE A 203 4.37 -10.10 -15.54
N ARG A 204 3.52 -11.10 -15.27
CA ARG A 204 3.89 -12.52 -15.42
C ARG A 204 4.28 -12.88 -16.86
N LYS A 205 3.57 -12.35 -17.85
CA LYS A 205 3.91 -12.56 -19.26
C LYS A 205 5.24 -11.89 -19.59
N TRP A 206 5.51 -10.72 -19.05
CA TRP A 206 6.75 -9.98 -19.29
C TRP A 206 7.97 -10.64 -18.65
N GLU A 207 7.86 -11.09 -17.39
CA GLU A 207 8.96 -11.72 -16.65
C GLU A 207 9.22 -13.17 -17.09
N TYR A 208 8.15 -13.95 -17.32
CA TYR A 208 8.24 -15.41 -17.48
C TYR A 208 7.77 -15.92 -18.84
N GLY A 209 7.29 -15.06 -19.75
CA GLY A 209 6.87 -15.45 -21.09
C GLY A 209 5.59 -16.28 -21.17
N PHE A 210 4.84 -16.46 -20.07
CA PHE A 210 3.59 -17.24 -20.08
C PHE A 210 2.48 -16.52 -20.86
N SER A 211 2.05 -17.10 -21.99
CA SER A 211 0.67 -16.97 -22.45
C SER A 211 -0.17 -18.01 -21.71
N GLU A 212 -1.25 -17.60 -21.05
CA GLU A 212 -2.17 -18.55 -20.38
C GLU A 212 -2.52 -19.70 -21.36
N ALA A 213 -2.37 -20.94 -20.89
CA ALA A 213 -2.92 -22.10 -21.58
C ALA A 213 -4.44 -21.94 -21.68
N GLN A 214 -4.96 -22.29 -22.87
CA GLN A 214 -6.37 -22.15 -23.28
C GLN A 214 -7.38 -22.76 -22.31
#